data_AF-A0A9D1ZNA9-F1
#
_entry.id   AF-A0A9D1ZNA9-F1
#
_cell.length_a   1.000
_cell.length_b   1.000
_cell.length_c   1.000
_cell.angle_alpha   90.00
_cell.angle_beta   90.00
_cell.angle_gamma   90.00
#
_symmetry.space_group_name_H-M   'P 1'
#
loop_
_entity.id
_entity.type
_entity.pdbx_description
1 polymer ?
#
loop_
_entity_poly.entity_id
_entity_poly.type
_entity_poly.pdbx_seq_one_letter_code
_entity_poly.pdbx_strand_id
1 'polypeptide(L)'
;MKWLFLQKDSKGKVIHPEKYIPGTQFSEIQSLYDFDKSLRSILHNALLEYESNLGAEISYRFSEQHPEEHSYLAMDNYSRNSESVASVVGTISSLSNVIKQKSSKRQDNNAIKHYVNNHGHVPLWVLVNFLTFGDLNYFYHNSKNNLKIIIAKDFSKKYNRSYNTNISVDVDSIEAINHMVNHFRNAVAHGEITYSKSLDRGPSYKSIKRNLGLSNFDVTSQKEVFELILSLKLVLNKKDYLTLKKIYLILLIPLLTNFNRLNSLLF
;
A
#
# COMPACT_ATOMS: atom_id res chain seq x y z
N MET A 1 16.02 -16.22 -2.31
CA MET A 1 16.89 -16.02 -1.13
C MET A 1 18.29 -16.58 -1.32
N LYS A 2 18.48 -17.82 -1.77
CA LYS A 2 19.81 -18.40 -2.03
C LYS A 2 20.72 -17.50 -2.88
N TRP A 3 20.17 -16.83 -3.89
CA TRP A 3 20.90 -16.02 -4.87
C TRP A 3 21.77 -14.89 -4.28
N LEU A 4 21.44 -14.35 -3.10
CA LEU A 4 22.26 -13.33 -2.41
C LEU A 4 23.56 -13.90 -1.85
N PHE A 5 23.59 -15.21 -1.61
CA PHE A 5 24.72 -15.91 -1.02
C PHE A 5 25.55 -16.66 -2.07
N LEU A 6 25.25 -16.46 -3.36
CA LEU A 6 25.99 -17.08 -4.46
C LEU A 6 27.11 -16.18 -4.95
N GLN A 7 28.24 -16.79 -5.31
CA GLN A 7 29.34 -16.10 -5.96
C GLN A 7 28.89 -15.57 -7.31
N LYS A 8 29.29 -14.34 -7.60
CA LYS A 8 29.04 -13.64 -8.86
C LYS A 8 30.35 -13.39 -9.59
N ASP A 9 30.31 -13.41 -10.91
CA ASP A 9 31.44 -13.02 -11.75
C ASP A 9 31.64 -11.49 -11.75
N SER A 10 32.66 -11.01 -12.46
CA SER A 10 32.95 -9.58 -12.61
C SER A 10 31.85 -8.77 -13.30
N LYS A 11 30.86 -9.43 -13.90
CA LYS A 11 29.67 -8.82 -14.53
C LYS A 11 28.43 -8.90 -13.62
N GLY A 12 28.57 -9.38 -12.38
CA GLY A 12 27.49 -9.51 -11.42
C GLY A 12 26.56 -10.71 -11.64
N LYS A 13 26.91 -11.64 -12.55
CA LYS A 13 26.11 -12.84 -12.84
C LYS A 13 26.55 -14.01 -11.97
N VAL A 14 25.59 -14.82 -11.52
CA VAL A 14 25.87 -16.03 -10.72
C VAL A 14 26.76 -16.99 -11.51
N ILE A 15 27.83 -17.48 -10.89
CA ILE A 15 28.75 -18.44 -11.52
C ILE A 15 28.13 -19.84 -11.56
N HIS A 16 28.45 -20.60 -12.62
CA HIS A 16 28.01 -22.00 -12.78
C HIS A 16 29.23 -22.94 -12.89
N PRO A 17 29.25 -24.09 -12.17
CA PRO A 17 28.25 -24.54 -11.21
C PRO A 17 28.16 -23.60 -9.99
N GLU A 18 26.97 -23.51 -9.38
CA GLU A 18 26.69 -22.56 -8.29
C GLU A 18 27.64 -22.81 -7.11
N LYS A 19 28.31 -21.74 -6.66
CA LYS A 19 29.12 -21.77 -5.44
C LYS A 19 28.65 -20.70 -4.47
N TYR A 20 28.56 -21.06 -3.20
CA TYR A 20 28.28 -20.10 -2.14
C TYR A 20 29.49 -19.20 -1.89
N ILE A 21 29.24 -17.98 -1.43
CA ILE A 21 30.29 -17.07 -0.97
C ILE A 21 31.04 -17.76 0.18
N PRO A 22 32.39 -17.78 0.18
CA PRO A 22 33.15 -18.49 1.21
C PRO A 22 32.82 -17.99 2.63
N GLY A 23 32.53 -18.92 3.54
CA GLY A 23 32.12 -18.60 4.90
C GLY A 23 30.63 -18.30 5.08
N THR A 24 29.79 -18.45 4.05
CA THR A 24 28.33 -18.42 4.22
C THR A 24 27.88 -19.56 5.14
N GLN A 25 27.11 -19.22 6.18
CA GLN A 25 26.51 -20.20 7.06
C GLN A 25 25.03 -20.39 6.74
N PHE A 26 24.52 -21.61 6.95
CA PHE A 26 23.10 -21.89 6.76
C PHE A 26 22.21 -21.01 7.67
N SER A 27 22.70 -20.68 8.87
CA SER A 27 22.04 -19.78 9.82
C SER A 27 21.80 -18.37 9.24
N GLU A 28 22.66 -17.88 8.35
CA GLU A 28 22.48 -16.58 7.68
C GLU A 28 21.30 -16.63 6.70
N ILE A 29 21.23 -17.69 5.91
CA ILE A 29 20.16 -17.92 4.93
C ILE A 29 18.82 -18.08 5.66
N GLN A 30 18.81 -18.86 6.75
CA GLN A 30 17.63 -19.06 7.58
C GLN A 30 17.17 -17.76 8.25
N SER A 31 18.10 -16.98 8.82
CA SER A 31 17.77 -15.70 9.46
C SER A 31 17.15 -14.71 8.48
N LEU A 32 17.65 -14.65 7.24
CA LEU A 32 17.07 -13.80 6.20
C LEU A 32 15.67 -14.27 5.77
N TYR A 33 15.44 -15.58 5.76
CA TYR A 33 14.12 -16.15 5.49
C TYR A 33 13.11 -15.83 6.59
N ASP A 34 13.49 -16.00 7.85
CA ASP A 34 12.65 -15.71 9.00
C ASP A 34 12.37 -14.20 9.11
N PHE A 35 13.35 -13.37 8.76
CA PHE A 35 13.19 -11.93 8.62
C PHE A 35 12.15 -11.57 7.56
N ASP A 36 12.29 -12.06 6.31
CA ASP A 36 11.34 -11.73 5.23
C ASP A 36 9.91 -12.22 5.54
N LYS A 37 9.78 -13.40 6.15
CA LYS A 37 8.49 -13.92 6.61
C LYS A 37 7.86 -13.00 7.66
N SER A 38 8.65 -12.56 8.64
CA SER A 38 8.18 -11.65 9.69
C SER A 38 7.85 -10.27 9.13
N LEU A 39 8.67 -9.77 8.20
CA LEU A 39 8.49 -8.52 7.49
C LEU A 39 7.15 -8.50 6.72
N ARG A 40 6.86 -9.57 5.97
CA ARG A 40 5.58 -9.72 5.26
C ARG A 40 4.40 -9.65 6.21
N SER A 41 4.47 -10.31 7.36
CA SER A 41 3.39 -10.29 8.35
C SER A 41 3.12 -8.88 8.88
N ILE A 42 4.17 -8.12 9.23
CA ILE A 42 3.98 -6.77 9.77
C ILE A 42 3.52 -5.78 8.71
N LEU A 43 4.01 -5.92 7.48
CA LEU A 43 3.57 -5.11 6.35
C LEU A 43 2.12 -5.42 6.01
N HIS A 44 1.71 -6.68 5.97
CA HIS A 44 0.33 -7.07 5.70
C HIS A 44 -0.66 -6.34 6.63
N ASN A 45 -0.38 -6.34 7.94
CA ASN A 45 -1.23 -5.67 8.92
C ASN A 45 -1.28 -4.15 8.69
N ALA A 46 -0.12 -3.51 8.44
CA ALA A 46 -0.07 -2.08 8.19
C ALA A 46 -0.76 -1.67 6.89
N LEU A 47 -0.63 -2.48 5.84
CA LEU A 47 -1.28 -2.22 4.55
C LEU A 47 -2.80 -2.40 4.63
N LEU A 48 -3.28 -3.40 5.39
CA LEU A 48 -4.71 -3.58 5.67
C LEU A 48 -5.29 -2.40 6.46
N GLU A 49 -4.56 -1.91 7.47
CA GLU A 49 -4.99 -0.74 8.23
C GLU A 49 -5.10 0.49 7.32
N TYR A 50 -4.15 0.69 6.41
CA TYR A 50 -4.24 1.78 5.44
C TYR A 50 -5.39 1.57 4.43
N GLU A 51 -5.60 0.35 3.94
CA GLU A 51 -6.73 -0.01 3.06
C GLU A 51 -8.07 0.38 3.69
N SER A 52 -8.27 0.03 4.96
CA SER A 52 -9.46 0.40 5.75
C SER A 52 -9.61 1.92 5.88
N ASN A 53 -8.53 2.62 6.27
CA ASN A 53 -8.53 4.07 6.43
C ASN A 53 -8.84 4.81 5.11
N LEU A 54 -8.24 4.37 3.99
CA LEU A 54 -8.50 4.95 2.68
C LEU A 54 -9.95 4.69 2.23
N GLY A 55 -10.44 3.47 2.40
CA GLY A 55 -11.83 3.11 2.09
C GLY A 55 -12.84 3.95 2.87
N ALA A 56 -12.59 4.20 4.15
CA ALA A 56 -13.43 5.05 4.98
C ALA A 56 -13.45 6.51 4.49
N GLU A 57 -12.30 7.09 4.17
CA GLU A 57 -12.20 8.47 3.64
C GLU A 57 -12.89 8.61 2.28
N ILE A 58 -12.65 7.67 1.35
CA ILE A 58 -13.33 7.64 0.05
C ILE A 58 -14.83 7.54 0.25
N SER A 59 -15.29 6.58 1.06
CA SER A 59 -16.72 6.38 1.30
C SER A 59 -17.39 7.62 1.85
N TYR A 60 -16.81 8.21 2.90
CA TYR A 60 -17.37 9.37 3.57
C TYR A 60 -17.43 10.57 2.63
N ARG A 61 -16.29 10.96 2.03
CA ARG A 61 -16.21 12.16 1.18
C ARG A 61 -16.95 12.03 -0.12
N PHE A 62 -16.99 10.84 -0.71
CA PHE A 62 -17.72 10.63 -1.96
C PHE A 62 -19.23 10.71 -1.71
N SER A 63 -19.72 10.05 -0.65
CA SER A 63 -21.15 10.10 -0.30
C SER A 63 -21.59 11.50 0.17
N GLU A 64 -20.69 12.27 0.79
CA GLU A 64 -20.95 13.68 1.15
C GLU A 64 -21.13 14.58 -0.09
N GLN A 65 -20.36 14.33 -1.16
CA GLN A 65 -20.48 15.08 -2.42
C GLN A 65 -21.62 14.58 -3.31
N HIS A 66 -21.99 13.30 -3.19
CA HIS A 66 -22.96 12.62 -4.03
C HIS A 66 -23.92 11.77 -3.17
N PRO A 67 -24.91 12.42 -2.52
CA PRO A 67 -25.81 11.76 -1.56
C PRO A 67 -26.82 10.82 -2.21
N GLU A 68 -26.95 10.82 -3.53
CA GLU A 68 -27.90 9.98 -4.25
C GLU A 68 -27.55 8.48 -4.14
N GLU A 69 -28.58 7.64 -4.14
CA GLU A 69 -28.39 6.19 -4.21
C GLU A 69 -27.61 5.81 -5.47
N HIS A 70 -26.73 4.82 -5.35
CA HIS A 70 -25.87 4.34 -6.45
C HIS A 70 -24.99 5.43 -7.10
N SER A 71 -24.72 6.55 -6.42
CA SER A 71 -23.89 7.63 -6.96
C SER A 71 -22.49 7.19 -7.39
N TYR A 72 -21.93 6.15 -6.76
CA TYR A 72 -20.65 5.53 -7.13
C TYR A 72 -20.73 4.64 -8.39
N LEU A 73 -21.91 4.48 -8.99
CA LEU A 73 -22.09 3.83 -10.29
C LEU A 73 -22.41 4.83 -11.41
N ALA A 74 -22.58 6.11 -11.06
CA ALA A 74 -22.86 7.17 -12.02
C ALA A 74 -21.56 7.73 -12.62
N MET A 75 -21.39 7.58 -13.93
CA MET A 75 -20.18 8.00 -14.64
C MET A 75 -19.88 9.50 -14.49
N ASP A 76 -20.91 10.34 -14.38
CA ASP A 76 -20.79 11.79 -14.19
C ASP A 76 -20.18 12.21 -12.85
N ASN A 77 -20.12 11.30 -11.87
CA ASN A 77 -19.52 11.56 -10.57
C ASN A 77 -17.99 11.34 -10.56
N TYR A 78 -17.43 10.84 -11.66
CA TYR A 78 -16.00 10.61 -11.82
C TYR A 78 -15.33 11.72 -12.67
N SER A 79 -14.00 11.64 -12.81
CA SER A 79 -13.22 12.54 -13.66
C SER A 79 -13.60 12.39 -15.13
N ARG A 80 -13.80 13.51 -15.84
CA ARG A 80 -14.19 13.58 -17.26
C ARG A 80 -13.01 13.65 -18.24
N ASN A 81 -11.79 13.28 -17.82
CA ASN A 81 -10.66 13.24 -18.74
C ASN A 81 -10.92 12.14 -19.80
N SER A 82 -10.82 12.50 -21.09
CA SER A 82 -11.02 11.56 -22.21
C SER A 82 -10.12 10.34 -22.13
N GLU A 83 -8.90 10.52 -21.60
CA GLU A 83 -7.92 9.45 -21.39
C GLU A 83 -8.30 8.50 -20.25
N SER A 84 -9.20 8.90 -19.34
CA SER A 84 -9.61 8.11 -18.18
C SER A 84 -10.97 7.42 -18.33
N VAL A 85 -11.70 7.64 -19.43
CA VAL A 85 -13.06 7.09 -19.63
C VAL A 85 -13.09 5.57 -19.46
N ALA A 86 -12.17 4.85 -20.11
CA ALA A 86 -12.07 3.39 -20.00
C ALA A 86 -11.75 2.93 -18.56
N SER A 87 -10.88 3.66 -17.85
CA SER A 87 -10.54 3.39 -16.44
C SER A 87 -11.74 3.58 -15.51
N VAL A 88 -12.52 4.64 -15.72
CA VAL A 88 -13.76 4.93 -14.97
C VAL A 88 -14.79 3.82 -15.20
N VAL A 89 -15.02 3.43 -16.45
CA VAL A 89 -15.93 2.31 -16.78
C VAL A 89 -15.45 1.02 -16.11
N GLY A 90 -14.14 0.75 -16.12
CA GLY A 90 -13.54 -0.39 -15.43
C GLY A 90 -13.81 -0.37 -13.92
N THR A 91 -13.69 0.81 -13.29
CA THR A 91 -13.98 0.99 -11.86
C THR A 91 -15.45 0.72 -11.56
N ILE A 92 -16.37 1.37 -12.27
CA ILE A 92 -17.82 1.17 -12.08
C ILE A 92 -18.21 -0.30 -12.29
N SER A 93 -17.61 -0.93 -13.30
CA SER A 93 -17.81 -2.36 -13.57
C SER A 93 -17.30 -3.24 -12.43
N SER A 94 -16.12 -2.93 -11.86
CA SER A 94 -15.59 -3.67 -10.70
C SER A 94 -16.51 -3.54 -9.49
N LEU A 95 -16.95 -2.32 -9.15
CA LEU A 95 -17.88 -2.06 -8.04
C LEU A 95 -19.20 -2.82 -8.23
N SER A 96 -19.78 -2.75 -9.43
CA SER A 96 -21.01 -3.47 -9.79
C SER A 96 -20.84 -4.98 -9.68
N ASN A 97 -19.69 -5.50 -10.12
CA ASN A 97 -19.38 -6.93 -10.05
C ASN A 97 -19.24 -7.41 -8.60
N VAL A 98 -18.64 -6.62 -7.71
CA VAL A 98 -18.58 -6.94 -6.27
C VAL A 98 -19.98 -7.03 -5.69
N ILE A 99 -20.86 -6.07 -5.97
CA ILE A 99 -22.26 -6.11 -5.53
C ILE A 99 -22.96 -7.37 -6.03
N LYS A 100 -22.89 -7.63 -7.34
CA LYS A 100 -23.50 -8.81 -7.98
C LYS A 100 -23.00 -10.12 -7.40
N GLN A 101 -21.69 -10.27 -7.22
CA GLN A 101 -21.09 -11.49 -6.69
C GLN A 101 -21.48 -11.72 -5.23
N LYS A 102 -21.54 -10.67 -4.41
CA LYS A 102 -21.83 -10.79 -2.98
C LYS A 102 -23.33 -10.93 -2.70
N SER A 103 -24.21 -10.36 -3.53
CA SER A 103 -25.66 -10.52 -3.41
C SER A 103 -26.17 -11.88 -3.90
N SER A 104 -25.55 -12.45 -4.94
CA SER A 104 -26.01 -13.72 -5.56
C SER A 104 -25.59 -14.99 -4.81
N LYS A 105 -24.65 -14.91 -3.86
CA LYS A 105 -24.20 -16.08 -3.10
C LYS A 105 -25.28 -16.58 -2.15
N ARG A 106 -25.81 -17.78 -2.44
CA ARG A 106 -26.92 -18.40 -1.70
C ARG A 106 -26.62 -18.62 -0.20
N GLN A 107 -25.40 -19.03 0.15
CA GLN A 107 -25.01 -19.40 1.51
C GLN A 107 -24.37 -18.27 2.34
N ASP A 108 -24.17 -17.09 1.75
CA ASP A 108 -23.37 -16.03 2.36
C ASP A 108 -24.32 -14.94 2.88
N ASN A 109 -24.60 -14.92 4.19
CA ASN A 109 -25.36 -13.84 4.85
C ASN A 109 -24.46 -12.62 5.08
N ASN A 110 -23.87 -12.10 4.01
CA ASN A 110 -23.02 -10.92 4.07
C ASN A 110 -23.83 -9.61 4.04
N ALA A 111 -23.21 -8.52 4.48
CA ALA A 111 -23.85 -7.21 4.57
C ALA A 111 -24.40 -6.72 3.22
N ILE A 112 -23.68 -6.91 2.11
CA ILE A 112 -24.16 -6.51 0.77
C ILE A 112 -25.50 -7.19 0.45
N LYS A 113 -25.61 -8.51 0.68
CA LYS A 113 -26.85 -9.26 0.43
C LYS A 113 -28.02 -8.75 1.27
N HIS A 114 -27.77 -8.44 2.54
CA HIS A 114 -28.77 -7.84 3.43
C HIS A 114 -29.28 -6.51 2.87
N TYR A 115 -28.37 -5.61 2.48
CA TYR A 115 -28.72 -4.29 1.95
C TYR A 115 -29.47 -4.37 0.62
N VAL A 116 -29.02 -5.23 -0.30
CA VAL A 116 -29.74 -5.44 -1.58
C VAL A 116 -31.16 -5.94 -1.35
N ASN A 117 -31.35 -6.93 -0.47
CA ASN A 117 -32.65 -7.56 -0.28
C ASN A 117 -33.64 -6.68 0.51
N ASN A 118 -33.15 -5.88 1.47
CA ASN A 118 -34.01 -5.11 2.38
C ASN A 118 -34.15 -3.63 2.01
N HIS A 119 -33.16 -3.06 1.33
CA HIS A 119 -33.10 -1.62 1.01
C HIS A 119 -33.02 -1.33 -0.49
N GLY A 120 -32.84 -2.34 -1.35
CA GLY A 120 -32.76 -2.16 -2.81
C GLY A 120 -31.46 -1.54 -3.31
N HIS A 121 -30.63 -0.99 -2.42
CA HIS A 121 -29.33 -0.40 -2.73
C HIS A 121 -28.28 -0.76 -1.66
N VAL A 122 -26.99 -0.56 -2.00
CA VAL A 122 -25.87 -0.77 -1.09
C VAL A 122 -25.20 0.57 -0.79
N PRO A 123 -25.20 1.05 0.46
CA PRO A 123 -24.44 2.25 0.83
C PRO A 123 -22.94 2.07 0.58
N LEU A 124 -22.25 3.13 0.18
CA LEU A 124 -20.82 3.05 -0.15
C LEU A 124 -19.97 2.57 1.04
N TRP A 125 -20.31 2.97 2.27
CA TRP A 125 -19.59 2.56 3.48
C TRP A 125 -19.71 1.06 3.77
N VAL A 126 -20.76 0.41 3.25
CA VAL A 126 -20.90 -1.05 3.28
C VAL A 126 -20.03 -1.66 2.19
N LEU A 127 -20.11 -1.11 0.98
CA LEU A 127 -19.42 -1.63 -0.21
C LEU A 127 -17.90 -1.63 -0.04
N VAL A 128 -17.30 -0.56 0.49
CA VAL A 128 -15.84 -0.43 0.63
C VAL A 128 -15.20 -1.57 1.45
N ASN A 129 -15.94 -2.22 2.34
CA ASN A 129 -15.45 -3.36 3.13
C ASN A 129 -15.28 -4.65 2.31
N PHE A 130 -15.80 -4.67 1.08
CA PHE A 130 -15.71 -5.82 0.16
C PHE A 130 -14.81 -5.54 -1.05
N LEU A 131 -14.26 -4.34 -1.14
CA LEU A 131 -13.34 -3.93 -2.19
C LEU A 131 -11.93 -4.37 -1.83
N THR A 132 -11.12 -4.67 -2.86
CA THR A 132 -9.68 -4.83 -2.67
C THR A 132 -8.99 -3.47 -2.63
N PHE A 133 -7.75 -3.42 -2.13
CA PHE A 133 -6.92 -2.22 -2.30
C PHE A 133 -6.84 -1.73 -3.75
N GLY A 134 -6.77 -2.66 -4.72
CA GLY A 134 -6.74 -2.31 -6.14
C GLY A 134 -8.00 -1.55 -6.57
N ASP A 135 -9.17 -2.03 -6.16
CA ASP A 135 -10.45 -1.37 -6.42
C ASP A 135 -10.50 0.03 -5.79
N LEU A 136 -10.06 0.16 -4.54
CA LEU A 136 -9.99 1.46 -3.84
C LEU A 136 -9.02 2.42 -4.50
N ASN A 137 -7.87 1.94 -4.95
CA ASN A 137 -6.87 2.74 -5.65
C ASN A 137 -7.43 3.26 -6.99
N TYR A 138 -8.08 2.41 -7.78
CA TYR A 138 -8.75 2.84 -9.02
C TYR A 138 -9.90 3.81 -8.74
N PHE A 139 -10.71 3.55 -7.69
CA PHE A 139 -11.76 4.47 -7.26
C PHE A 139 -11.17 5.85 -6.95
N TYR A 140 -10.15 5.92 -6.09
CA TYR A 140 -9.48 7.16 -5.72
C TYR A 140 -8.92 7.87 -6.95
N HIS A 141 -8.17 7.16 -7.80
CA HIS A 141 -7.52 7.72 -8.98
C HIS A 141 -8.53 8.34 -9.96
N ASN A 142 -9.64 7.64 -10.21
CA ASN A 142 -10.69 8.08 -11.14
C ASN A 142 -11.65 9.12 -10.55
N SER A 143 -11.57 9.40 -9.25
CA SER A 143 -12.38 10.43 -8.61
C SER A 143 -12.02 11.84 -9.06
N LYS A 144 -12.97 12.76 -8.94
CA LYS A 144 -12.73 14.18 -9.24
C LYS A 144 -11.62 14.76 -8.35
N ASN A 145 -10.83 15.69 -8.89
CA ASN A 145 -9.72 16.32 -8.16
C ASN A 145 -10.15 16.96 -6.83
N ASN A 146 -11.36 17.51 -6.74
CA ASN A 146 -11.88 18.08 -5.49
C ASN A 146 -11.92 17.03 -4.37
N LEU A 147 -12.48 15.84 -4.65
CA LEU A 147 -12.48 14.72 -3.70
C LEU A 147 -11.06 14.36 -3.25
N LYS A 148 -10.13 14.20 -4.20
CA LYS A 148 -8.73 13.85 -3.91
C LYS A 148 -8.05 14.87 -3.00
N ILE A 149 -8.27 16.16 -3.25
CA ILE A 149 -7.75 17.26 -2.42
C ILE A 149 -8.33 17.22 -1.01
N ILE A 150 -9.63 16.97 -0.85
CA ILE A 150 -10.26 16.90 0.47
C ILE A 150 -9.72 15.72 1.27
N ILE A 151 -9.61 14.55 0.66
CA ILE A 151 -9.04 13.35 1.32
C ILE A 151 -7.58 13.61 1.75
N ALA A 152 -6.75 14.24 0.91
CA ALA A 152 -5.38 14.59 1.28
C ALA A 152 -5.33 15.58 2.46
N LYS A 153 -6.26 16.54 2.52
CA LYS A 153 -6.43 17.45 3.66
C LYS A 153 -6.86 16.71 4.94
N ASP A 154 -7.70 15.69 4.84
CA ASP A 154 -8.13 14.91 6.00
C ASP A 154 -6.99 14.08 6.58
N PHE A 155 -6.17 13.44 5.74
CA PHE A 155 -4.92 12.82 6.19
C PHE A 155 -3.97 13.84 6.85
N SER A 156 -3.85 15.05 6.26
CA SER A 156 -3.07 16.14 6.86
C SER A 156 -3.56 16.51 8.25
N LYS A 157 -4.87 16.68 8.44
CA LYS A 157 -5.48 17.01 9.74
C LYS A 157 -5.24 15.90 10.77
N LYS A 158 -5.44 14.63 10.38
CA LYS A 158 -5.19 13.47 11.25
C LYS A 158 -3.73 13.41 11.69
N TYR A 159 -2.81 13.60 10.75
CA TYR A 159 -1.37 13.65 11.04
C TYR A 159 -1.01 14.80 11.98
N ASN A 160 -1.44 16.02 11.65
CA ASN A 160 -1.14 17.23 12.41
C ASN A 160 -1.65 17.12 13.85
N ARG A 161 -2.87 16.59 14.04
CA ARG A 161 -3.44 16.32 15.36
C ARG A 161 -2.65 15.29 16.15
N SER A 162 -2.17 14.23 15.50
CA SER A 162 -1.48 13.13 16.17
C SER A 162 -0.02 13.45 16.53
N TYR A 163 0.64 14.22 15.67
CA TYR A 163 2.07 14.55 15.80
C TYR A 163 2.34 15.97 16.32
N ASN A 164 1.30 16.79 16.51
CA ASN A 164 1.41 18.22 16.86
C ASN A 164 2.33 18.96 15.88
N THR A 165 2.01 18.85 14.59
CA THR A 165 2.77 19.44 13.48
C THR A 165 1.83 20.20 12.54
N ASN A 166 2.38 20.90 11.56
CA ASN A 166 1.61 21.62 10.54
C ASN A 166 2.13 21.27 9.13
N ILE A 167 1.88 20.04 8.69
CA ILE A 167 2.19 19.58 7.34
C ILE A 167 0.95 19.64 6.45
N SER A 168 1.16 19.71 5.14
CA SER A 168 0.11 19.62 4.13
C SER A 168 0.41 18.48 3.17
N VAL A 169 -0.19 17.32 3.42
CA VAL A 169 -0.15 16.19 2.50
C VAL A 169 -0.89 16.58 1.21
N ASP A 170 -0.22 16.44 0.09
CA ASP A 170 -0.75 16.73 -1.24
C ASP A 170 -1.30 15.47 -1.93
N VAL A 171 -2.06 15.66 -3.01
CA VAL A 171 -2.65 14.57 -3.80
C VAL A 171 -1.57 13.65 -4.36
N ASP A 172 -0.47 14.22 -4.87
CA ASP A 172 0.64 13.44 -5.43
C ASP A 172 1.26 12.51 -4.38
N SER A 173 1.31 12.93 -3.12
CA SER A 173 1.77 12.09 -2.01
C SER A 173 0.83 10.91 -1.79
N ILE A 174 -0.50 11.11 -1.77
CA ILE A 174 -1.46 10.02 -1.62
C ILE A 174 -1.41 9.07 -2.82
N GLU A 175 -1.35 9.59 -4.05
CA GLU A 175 -1.19 8.77 -5.26
C GLU A 175 0.12 7.96 -5.23
N ALA A 176 1.20 8.57 -4.74
CA ALA A 176 2.47 7.87 -4.58
C ALA A 176 2.39 6.74 -3.54
N ILE A 177 1.80 7.02 -2.39
CA ILE A 177 1.57 6.02 -1.33
C ILE A 177 0.72 4.88 -1.87
N ASN A 178 -0.39 5.18 -2.56
CA ASN A 178 -1.27 4.18 -3.13
C ASN A 178 -0.55 3.26 -4.13
N HIS A 179 0.29 3.83 -5.00
CA HIS A 179 1.06 3.02 -5.95
C HIS A 179 2.04 2.09 -5.24
N MET A 180 2.72 2.57 -4.19
CA MET A 180 3.62 1.74 -3.39
C MET A 180 2.85 0.63 -2.67
N VAL A 181 1.75 0.98 -2.00
CA VAL A 181 0.91 0.02 -1.27
C VAL A 181 0.35 -1.06 -2.19
N ASN A 182 -0.17 -0.70 -3.36
CA ASN A 182 -0.69 -1.69 -4.32
C ASN A 182 0.37 -2.72 -4.71
N HIS A 183 1.59 -2.25 -4.99
CA HIS A 183 2.71 -3.11 -5.37
C HIS A 183 3.16 -4.03 -4.24
N PHE A 184 3.36 -3.48 -3.03
CA PHE A 184 3.80 -4.25 -1.87
C PHE A 184 2.71 -5.18 -1.32
N ARG A 185 1.43 -4.79 -1.38
CA ARG A 185 0.31 -5.64 -1.01
C ARG A 185 0.26 -6.90 -1.88
N ASN A 186 0.44 -6.74 -3.19
CA ASN A 186 0.49 -7.88 -4.11
C ASN A 186 1.70 -8.78 -3.83
N ALA A 187 2.88 -8.20 -3.65
CA ALA A 187 4.10 -8.97 -3.32
C ALA A 187 3.94 -9.77 -2.02
N VAL A 188 3.43 -9.14 -0.96
CA VAL A 188 3.18 -9.78 0.34
C VAL A 188 2.15 -10.91 0.23
N ALA A 189 1.05 -10.70 -0.52
CA ALA A 189 -0.01 -11.68 -0.70
C ALA A 189 0.42 -12.90 -1.56
N HIS A 190 1.29 -12.70 -2.55
CA HIS A 190 1.81 -13.76 -3.42
C HIS A 190 3.07 -14.44 -2.86
N GLY A 191 3.52 -14.03 -1.68
CA GLY A 191 4.65 -14.64 -1.00
C GLY A 191 6.00 -14.33 -1.66
N GLU A 192 6.11 -13.24 -2.40
CA GLU A 192 7.35 -12.78 -3.03
C GLU A 192 8.38 -12.33 -1.98
N ILE A 193 9.66 -12.32 -2.36
CA ILE A 193 10.74 -11.80 -1.52
C ILE A 193 10.55 -10.29 -1.38
N THR A 194 10.16 -9.86 -0.20
CA THR A 194 9.63 -8.51 0.01
C THR A 194 10.74 -7.50 0.32
N TYR A 195 11.77 -7.89 1.09
CA TYR A 195 12.85 -6.97 1.44
C TYR A 195 13.67 -6.48 0.23
N SER A 196 13.76 -7.27 -0.84
CA SER A 196 14.52 -6.93 -2.05
C SER A 196 13.64 -6.41 -3.18
N LYS A 197 12.39 -6.03 -2.88
CA LYS A 197 11.44 -5.55 -3.88
C LYS A 197 11.67 -4.06 -4.12
N SER A 198 12.06 -3.71 -5.34
CA SER A 198 12.16 -2.34 -5.82
C SER A 198 11.04 -2.03 -6.82
N LEU A 199 10.81 -0.74 -7.06
CA LEU A 199 9.84 -0.23 -8.03
C LEU A 199 10.56 0.41 -9.22
N ASP A 200 10.73 -0.34 -10.32
CA ASP A 200 11.41 0.14 -11.55
C ASP A 200 10.80 1.43 -12.12
N ARG A 201 9.48 1.61 -12.00
CA ARG A 201 8.73 2.79 -12.46
C ARG A 201 7.75 3.31 -11.40
N GLY A 202 8.22 3.48 -10.16
CA GLY A 202 7.36 4.00 -9.09
C GLY A 202 7.03 5.51 -9.22
N PRO A 203 6.13 6.03 -8.37
CA PRO A 203 5.79 7.45 -8.30
C PRO A 203 6.95 8.30 -7.76
N SER A 204 6.87 9.63 -7.89
CA SER A 204 7.88 10.53 -7.32
C SER A 204 7.83 10.52 -5.79
N TYR A 205 8.96 10.21 -5.15
CA TYR A 205 9.07 10.24 -3.68
C TYR A 205 9.28 11.65 -3.11
N LYS A 206 9.38 12.66 -3.99
CA LYS A 206 9.73 14.05 -3.63
C LYS A 206 8.69 14.67 -2.69
N SER A 207 7.41 14.50 -2.98
CA SER A 207 6.33 15.08 -2.18
C SER A 207 6.28 14.48 -0.76
N ILE A 208 6.49 13.16 -0.65
CA ILE A 208 6.58 12.47 0.64
C ILE A 208 7.77 12.96 1.46
N LYS A 209 8.97 13.08 0.85
CA LYS A 209 10.16 13.63 1.53
C LYS A 209 9.91 15.05 2.05
N ARG A 210 9.31 15.91 1.22
CA ARG A 210 8.94 17.29 1.62
C ARG A 210 8.02 17.29 2.83
N ASN A 211 6.96 16.49 2.80
CA ASN A 211 5.97 16.41 3.87
C ASN A 211 6.54 15.85 5.18
N LEU A 212 7.58 15.04 5.11
CA LEU A 212 8.28 14.48 6.27
C LEU A 212 9.49 15.31 6.73
N GLY A 213 9.83 16.41 6.06
CA GLY A 213 11.02 17.21 6.38
C GLY A 213 12.35 16.50 6.05
N LEU A 214 12.33 15.55 5.11
CA LEU A 214 13.47 14.71 4.73
C LEU A 214 14.09 15.10 3.38
N SER A 215 13.92 16.36 2.96
CA SER A 215 14.39 16.85 1.66
C SER A 215 15.90 16.71 1.46
N ASN A 216 16.68 16.77 2.54
CA ASN A 216 18.14 16.67 2.53
C ASN A 216 18.67 15.23 2.70
N PHE A 217 17.77 14.25 2.88
CA PHE A 217 18.18 12.86 3.01
C PHE A 217 18.24 12.20 1.63
N ASP A 218 19.46 11.90 1.19
CA ASP A 218 19.72 11.08 0.02
C ASP A 218 19.32 9.64 0.32
N VAL A 219 18.02 9.39 0.15
CA VAL A 219 17.52 8.04 -0.08
C VAL A 219 18.03 7.64 -1.46
N THR A 220 19.25 7.08 -1.49
CA THR A 220 19.92 6.53 -2.68
C THR A 220 19.30 5.21 -3.14
N SER A 221 18.51 4.55 -2.27
CA SER A 221 17.75 3.33 -2.54
C SER A 221 16.43 3.60 -3.25
N GLN A 222 16.08 2.74 -4.20
CA GLN A 222 14.98 2.97 -5.13
C GLN A 222 13.65 2.44 -4.59
N LYS A 223 12.87 3.26 -3.85
CA LYS A 223 11.43 2.98 -3.57
C LYS A 223 11.18 1.53 -3.10
N GLU A 224 11.93 1.12 -2.08
CA GLU A 224 11.93 -0.20 -1.47
C GLU A 224 11.02 -0.21 -0.23
N VAL A 225 11.13 -1.26 0.58
CA VAL A 225 10.34 -1.45 1.81
C VAL A 225 10.53 -0.29 2.79
N PHE A 226 11.72 0.29 2.87
CA PHE A 226 12.00 1.38 3.80
C PHE A 226 11.18 2.63 3.47
N GLU A 227 11.13 3.01 2.19
CA GLU A 227 10.35 4.12 1.68
C GLU A 227 8.86 3.86 1.87
N LEU A 228 8.40 2.61 1.69
CA LEU A 228 7.01 2.24 1.99
C LEU A 228 6.70 2.48 3.47
N ILE A 229 7.53 1.98 4.38
CA ILE A 229 7.32 2.16 5.81
C ILE A 229 7.29 3.65 6.14
N LEU A 230 8.25 4.42 5.63
CA LEU A 230 8.33 5.86 5.86
C LEU A 230 7.09 6.60 5.31
N SER A 231 6.60 6.20 4.14
CA SER A 231 5.37 6.70 3.51
C SER A 231 4.13 6.48 4.36
N LEU A 232 4.00 5.28 4.93
CA LEU A 232 2.84 4.90 5.74
C LEU A 232 2.69 5.78 6.99
N LYS A 233 3.76 6.47 7.43
CA LYS A 233 3.69 7.47 8.50
C LYS A 233 2.66 8.59 8.22
N LEU A 234 2.49 8.96 6.96
CA LEU A 234 1.58 10.06 6.57
C LEU A 234 0.11 9.66 6.63
N VAL A 235 -0.19 8.37 6.57
CA VAL A 235 -1.56 7.86 6.36
C VAL A 235 -2.07 6.92 7.44
N LEU A 236 -1.18 6.31 8.23
CA LEU A 236 -1.55 5.50 9.38
C LEU A 236 -1.77 6.36 10.62
N ASN A 237 -2.58 5.84 11.54
CA ASN A 237 -2.66 6.41 12.89
C ASN A 237 -1.30 6.27 13.59
N LYS A 238 -0.98 7.24 14.45
CA LYS A 238 0.31 7.30 15.14
C LYS A 238 0.65 6.02 15.91
N LYS A 239 -0.33 5.41 16.57
CA LYS A 239 -0.14 4.16 17.32
C LYS A 239 0.30 3.02 16.40
N ASP A 240 -0.36 2.84 15.27
CA ASP A 240 -0.11 1.74 14.34
C ASP A 240 1.23 1.94 13.64
N TYR A 241 1.54 3.17 13.23
CA TYR A 241 2.85 3.50 12.68
C TYR A 241 3.99 3.27 13.67
N LEU A 242 3.84 3.69 14.93
CA LEU A 242 4.88 3.47 15.95
C LEU A 242 5.08 1.98 16.23
N THR A 243 4.00 1.20 16.21
CA THR A 243 4.05 -0.27 16.34
C THR A 243 4.80 -0.89 15.16
N LEU A 244 4.45 -0.53 13.93
CA LEU A 244 5.14 -0.97 12.71
C LEU A 244 6.63 -0.64 12.77
N LYS A 245 6.98 0.62 13.06
CA LYS A 245 8.37 1.07 13.18
C LYS A 245 9.13 0.27 14.23
N LYS A 246 8.53 0.07 15.41
CA LYS A 246 9.17 -0.66 16.51
C LYS A 246 9.47 -2.11 16.11
N ILE A 247 8.48 -2.82 15.58
CA ILE A 247 8.66 -4.24 15.20
C ILE A 247 9.66 -4.35 14.04
N TYR A 248 9.57 -3.47 13.04
CA TYR A 248 10.53 -3.43 11.94
C TYR A 248 11.98 -3.28 12.43
N LEU A 249 12.23 -2.35 13.36
CA LEU A 249 13.56 -2.15 13.94
C LEU A 249 14.02 -3.35 14.77
N ILE A 250 13.12 -4.00 15.53
CA ILE A 250 13.42 -5.23 16.28
C ILE A 250 13.84 -6.36 15.34
N LEU A 251 13.23 -6.45 14.15
CA LEU A 251 13.59 -7.46 13.14
C LEU A 251 14.90 -7.12 12.43
N LEU A 252 15.11 -5.84 12.10
CA LEU A 252 16.24 -5.39 11.30
C LEU A 252 17.55 -5.34 12.10
N ILE A 253 17.55 -4.80 13.32
CA ILE A 253 18.79 -4.58 14.09
C ILE A 253 19.58 -5.88 14.29
N PRO A 254 19.00 -7.00 14.78
CA PRO A 254 19.73 -8.25 14.96
C PRO A 254 20.31 -8.79 13.65
N LEU A 255 19.58 -8.62 12.54
CA LEU A 255 20.03 -9.05 11.22
C LEU A 255 21.29 -8.29 10.78
N LEU A 256 21.33 -6.98 11.02
CA LEU A 256 22.48 -6.14 10.68
C LEU A 256 23.66 -6.33 11.64
N THR A 257 23.40 -6.56 12.94
CA THR A 257 24.47 -6.76 13.94
C THR A 257 25.11 -8.14 13.86
N ASN A 258 24.31 -9.18 13.62
CA ASN A 258 24.83 -10.56 13.59
C ASN A 258 25.49 -10.90 12.25
N PHE A 259 25.14 -10.18 11.18
CA PHE A 259 25.59 -10.50 9.83
C PHE A 259 26.05 -9.23 9.10
N ASN A 260 27.25 -8.75 9.42
CA ASN A 260 27.87 -7.60 8.75
C ASN A 260 27.91 -7.70 7.21
N ARG A 261 27.91 -8.93 6.66
CA ARG A 261 27.84 -9.19 5.21
C ARG A 261 26.46 -8.90 4.60
N LEU A 262 25.38 -8.98 5.38
CA LEU A 262 24.04 -8.61 4.92
C LEU A 262 23.89 -7.08 4.79
N ASN A 263 24.70 -6.29 5.48
CA ASN A 263 24.66 -4.82 5.36
C ASN A 263 24.92 -4.35 3.93
N SER A 264 25.85 -4.98 3.20
CA SER A 264 26.14 -4.66 1.78
C SER A 264 25.20 -5.32 0.78
N LEU A 265 24.25 -6.14 1.26
CA LEU A 265 23.28 -6.87 0.43
C LEU A 265 21.85 -6.33 0.58
N LEU A 266 21.57 -5.64 1.69
CA LEU A 266 20.28 -5.05 2.03
C LEU A 266 20.24 -3.52 1.84
N PHE A 267 21.41 -2.89 1.69
CA PHE A 267 21.62 -1.45 1.44
C PHE A 267 22.75 -1.26 0.42
#